data_AF-A0A6J8DA63-F1
#
_entry.id   AF-A0A6J8DA63-F1
#
_cell.length_a   1.000
_cell.length_b   1.000
_cell.length_c   1.000
_cell.angle_alpha   90.00
_cell.angle_beta   90.00
_cell.angle_gamma   90.00
#
_symmetry.space_group_name_H-M   'P 1'
#
loop_
_entity.id
_entity.type
_entity.pdbx_description
1 polymer ?
#
loop_
_entity_poly.entity_id
_entity_poly.type
_entity_poly.pdbx_seq_one_letter_code
_entity_poly.pdbx_strand_id
1 'polypeptide(L)'
;MKYKEGENAHLTCSTKYNETMEIATIKYEYGSCSHNHVYGIKNMCNGNTECIFDLTNSNVGSSCGTKGLATFEVAYNCLRRHMEQSVWVISQRYNSVLKDLREQTKWLCMFYTKDRDSFDNCLRENDVIPTLEERQRIKEELKKKKHRKLILKTDQPTDYWLID
;
A
#
# COMPACT_ATOMS: atom_id res chain seq x y z
N MET A 1 15.39 18.15 4.89
CA MET A 1 16.51 18.89 4.27
C MET A 1 16.07 20.31 3.98
N LYS A 2 16.98 21.29 4.10
CA LYS A 2 16.67 22.71 3.87
C LYS A 2 17.38 23.20 2.61
N TYR A 3 16.68 23.98 1.81
CA TYR A 3 17.15 24.51 0.52
C TYR A 3 16.77 25.98 0.39
N LYS A 4 17.52 26.73 -0.42
CA LYS A 4 17.17 28.10 -0.81
C LYS A 4 16.37 28.11 -2.11
N GLU A 5 15.60 29.17 -2.32
CA GLU A 5 14.93 29.40 -3.60
C GLU A 5 15.92 29.36 -4.77
N GLY A 6 15.56 28.59 -5.81
CA GLY A 6 16.39 28.39 -7.00
C GLY A 6 17.47 27.32 -6.86
N GLU A 7 17.60 26.66 -5.70
CA GLU A 7 18.42 25.45 -5.57
C GLU A 7 17.67 24.21 -6.05
N ASN A 8 18.43 23.23 -6.53
CA ASN A 8 17.89 21.94 -6.93
C ASN A 8 17.89 21.01 -5.73
N ALA A 9 16.71 20.49 -5.39
CA ALA A 9 16.60 19.45 -4.40
C ALA A 9 16.88 18.10 -5.07
N HIS A 10 17.94 17.44 -4.61
CA HIS A 10 18.26 16.06 -5.00
C HIS A 10 17.95 15.12 -3.84
N LEU A 11 16.94 14.28 -4.05
CA LEU A 11 16.48 13.30 -3.08
C LEU A 11 16.78 11.90 -3.61
N THR A 12 17.29 11.02 -2.75
CA THR A 12 17.62 9.63 -3.11
C THR A 12 17.17 8.66 -2.02
N CYS A 13 16.81 7.46 -2.45
CA CYS A 13 16.51 6.30 -1.63
C CYS A 13 17.42 5.12 -2.00
N SER A 14 17.55 4.13 -1.11
CA SER A 14 18.47 3.02 -1.36
C SER A 14 17.97 2.11 -2.48
N THR A 15 18.70 2.07 -3.60
CA THR A 15 18.43 1.12 -4.69
C THR A 15 18.69 -0.33 -4.29
N LYS A 16 19.57 -0.56 -3.29
CA LYS A 16 19.88 -1.89 -2.76
C LYS A 16 18.65 -2.61 -2.19
N TYR A 17 17.66 -1.86 -1.71
CA TYR A 17 16.50 -2.42 -1.00
C TYR A 17 15.17 -2.23 -1.73
N ASN A 18 15.19 -1.80 -3.01
CA ASN A 18 13.99 -1.42 -3.78
C ASN A 18 13.11 -0.41 -3.03
N GLU A 19 13.74 0.57 -2.38
CA GLU A 19 13.02 1.63 -1.69
C GLU A 19 12.53 2.67 -2.69
N THR A 20 11.27 3.05 -2.56
CA THR A 20 10.67 4.14 -3.34
C THR A 20 10.35 5.31 -2.43
N MET A 21 10.50 6.51 -2.96
CA MET A 21 10.28 7.75 -2.25
C MET A 21 8.80 8.05 -2.05
N GLU A 22 8.46 8.60 -0.90
CA GLU A 22 7.19 9.27 -0.63
C GLU A 22 7.47 10.63 0.01
N ILE A 23 7.09 11.70 -0.68
CA ILE A 23 7.22 13.06 -0.14
C ILE A 23 6.21 13.22 1.01
N ALA A 24 6.71 13.44 2.23
CA ALA A 24 5.88 13.67 3.40
C ALA A 24 5.36 15.11 3.40
N THR A 25 6.29 16.07 3.43
CA THR A 25 5.96 17.50 3.52
C THR A 25 6.98 18.35 2.76
N ILE A 26 6.49 19.47 2.23
CA ILE A 26 7.32 20.55 1.71
C ILE A 26 6.78 21.82 2.34
N LYS A 27 7.59 22.47 3.16
CA LYS A 27 7.29 23.74 3.79
C LYS A 27 8.03 24.84 3.06
N TYR A 28 7.31 25.90 2.76
CA TYR A 28 7.86 27.16 2.28
C TYR A 28 7.82 28.18 3.42
N GLU A 29 8.96 28.80 3.72
CA GLU A 29 9.06 29.88 4.70
C GLU A 29 9.65 31.13 4.04
N TYR A 30 8.91 32.23 4.12
CA TYR A 30 9.37 33.57 3.73
C TYR A 30 8.79 34.62 4.67
N GLY A 31 9.63 35.20 5.54
CA GLY A 31 9.17 36.14 6.56
C GLY A 31 8.08 35.51 7.45
N SER A 32 6.87 36.08 7.45
CA SER A 32 5.69 35.54 8.15
C SER A 32 4.78 34.67 7.29
N CYS A 33 5.10 34.49 6.00
CA CYS A 33 4.33 33.69 5.06
C CYS A 33 4.80 32.23 5.11
N SER A 34 3.87 31.32 5.44
CA SER A 34 4.06 29.88 5.30
C SER A 34 2.96 29.27 4.43
N HIS A 35 3.34 28.38 3.51
CA HIS A 35 2.41 27.63 2.66
C HIS A 35 2.90 26.18 2.50
N ASN A 36 1.93 25.27 2.44
CA ASN A 36 2.15 23.85 2.17
C ASN A 36 1.51 23.50 0.82
N HIS A 37 2.22 23.71 -0.27
CA HIS A 37 1.77 23.28 -1.59
C HIS A 37 2.71 22.17 -2.07
N VAL A 38 2.21 20.94 -2.03
CA VAL A 38 3.02 19.72 -2.17
C VAL A 38 2.62 18.89 -3.39
N TYR A 39 1.53 19.26 -4.09
CA TYR A 39 0.90 18.41 -5.09
C TYR A 39 1.74 18.18 -6.35
N GLY A 40 2.37 19.21 -6.90
CA GLY A 40 3.21 19.07 -8.11
C GLY A 40 4.43 18.18 -7.87
N ILE A 41 5.13 18.41 -6.76
CA ILE A 41 6.36 17.68 -6.43
C ILE A 41 6.06 16.24 -5.98
N LYS A 42 4.95 16.01 -5.27
CA LYS A 42 4.48 14.64 -4.95
C LYS A 42 4.29 13.80 -6.20
N ASN A 43 3.64 14.34 -7.22
CA ASN A 43 3.39 13.61 -8.47
C ASN A 43 4.68 13.27 -9.23
N MET A 44 5.73 14.09 -9.10
CA MET A 44 7.02 13.84 -9.76
C MET A 44 7.89 12.85 -8.99
N CYS A 45 7.89 12.91 -7.65
CA CYS A 45 8.85 12.16 -6.84
C CYS A 45 8.31 10.86 -6.25
N ASN A 46 6.99 10.77 -6.00
CA ASN A 46 6.44 9.60 -5.32
C ASN A 46 6.58 8.35 -6.18
N GLY A 47 7.13 7.28 -5.60
CA GLY A 47 7.35 6.01 -6.28
C GLY A 47 8.72 5.87 -6.97
N ASN A 48 9.51 6.93 -7.07
CA ASN A 48 10.84 6.89 -7.67
C ASN A 48 11.93 6.63 -6.62
N THR A 49 13.07 6.05 -7.03
CA THR A 49 14.24 5.84 -6.16
C THR A 49 15.13 7.08 -6.07
N GLU A 50 14.98 7.99 -7.01
CA GLU A 50 15.70 9.25 -7.14
C GLU A 50 14.75 10.32 -7.68
N CYS A 51 14.81 11.54 -7.15
CA CYS A 51 14.06 12.67 -7.65
C CYS A 51 14.90 13.94 -7.60
N ILE A 52 14.89 14.70 -8.70
CA ILE A 52 15.55 16.00 -8.82
C ILE A 52 14.50 17.01 -9.27
N PHE A 53 14.38 18.11 -8.55
CA PHE A 53 13.46 19.19 -8.91
C PHE A 53 13.94 20.54 -8.40
N ASP A 54 13.54 21.59 -9.10
CA ASP A 54 13.93 22.96 -8.78
C ASP A 54 12.89 23.57 -7.83
N LEU A 55 13.38 24.15 -6.74
CA LEU A 55 12.54 24.81 -5.75
C LEU A 55 12.29 26.27 -6.15
N THR A 56 11.33 26.44 -7.04
CA THR A 56 10.87 27.74 -7.54
C THR A 56 9.44 28.04 -7.11
N ASN A 57 9.12 29.33 -6.97
CA ASN A 57 7.78 29.81 -6.64
C ASN A 57 6.68 29.29 -7.60
N SER A 58 7.04 29.01 -8.87
CA SER A 58 6.14 28.40 -9.87
C SER A 58 5.82 26.93 -9.58
N ASN A 59 6.77 26.15 -9.07
CA ASN A 59 6.58 24.73 -8.79
C ASN A 59 5.87 24.48 -7.45
N VAL A 60 5.98 25.42 -6.51
CA VAL A 60 5.39 25.34 -5.17
C VAL A 60 4.12 26.19 -5.06
N GLY A 61 3.71 26.90 -6.11
CA GLY A 61 2.43 27.62 -6.16
C GLY A 61 2.29 28.69 -5.07
N SER A 62 3.30 29.55 -4.89
CA SER A 62 3.27 30.60 -3.88
C SER A 62 2.58 31.88 -4.38
N SER A 63 1.71 32.46 -3.56
CA SER A 63 1.09 33.78 -3.77
C SER A 63 1.86 34.92 -3.10
N CYS A 64 2.92 34.61 -2.35
CA CYS A 64 3.75 35.58 -1.67
C CYS A 64 4.76 36.20 -2.65
N GLY A 65 4.34 37.29 -3.29
CA GLY A 65 5.13 38.01 -4.28
C GLY A 65 6.35 38.70 -3.68
N THR A 66 7.54 38.10 -3.82
CA THR A 66 8.77 38.73 -4.32
C THR A 66 9.90 37.69 -4.35
N LYS A 67 10.71 37.72 -5.40
CA LYS A 67 11.89 36.85 -5.58
C LYS A 67 12.95 37.15 -4.50
N GLY A 68 13.49 36.12 -3.83
CA GLY A 68 14.91 36.18 -3.45
C GLY A 68 15.34 35.79 -2.03
N LEU A 69 14.47 35.38 -1.11
CA LEU A 69 14.90 34.99 0.26
C LEU A 69 14.04 33.88 0.89
N ALA A 70 13.42 33.02 0.08
CA ALA A 70 12.64 31.90 0.62
C ALA A 70 13.52 30.70 0.97
N THR A 71 13.18 30.04 2.08
CA THR A 71 13.75 28.74 2.46
C THR A 71 12.70 27.65 2.36
N PHE A 72 13.09 26.52 1.79
CA PHE A 72 12.25 25.35 1.67
C PHE A 72 12.75 24.25 2.60
N GLU A 73 11.84 23.63 3.33
CA GLU A 73 12.12 22.40 4.07
C GLU A 73 11.37 21.24 3.42
N VAL A 74 12.13 20.26 2.93
CA VAL A 74 11.60 19.05 2.31
C VAL A 74 11.85 17.86 3.24
N ALA A 75 10.79 17.12 3.52
CA ALA A 75 10.85 15.83 4.22
C ALA A 75 10.22 14.74 3.35
N TYR A 76 10.90 13.60 3.25
CA TYR A 76 10.44 12.43 2.51
C TYR A 76 10.83 11.16 3.27
N ASN A 77 10.11 10.09 2.97
CA ASN A 77 10.39 8.75 3.46
C ASN A 77 10.86 7.88 2.30
N CYS A 78 11.82 7.00 2.57
CA CYS A 78 12.14 5.89 1.69
C CYS A 78 11.33 4.69 2.15
N LEU A 79 10.25 4.41 1.43
CA LEU A 79 9.40 3.26 1.70
C LEU A 79 9.96 2.06 0.96
N ARG A 80 10.31 1.02 1.71
CA ARG A 80 10.57 -0.28 1.12
C ARG A 80 9.25 -0.84 0.62
N ARG A 81 9.04 -0.87 -0.71
CA ARG A 81 7.92 -1.67 -1.23
C ARG A 81 8.26 -3.12 -0.92
N HIS A 82 7.39 -3.79 -0.16
CA HIS A 82 7.49 -5.22 0.15
C HIS A 82 7.17 -6.06 -1.11
N MET A 83 7.81 -5.77 -2.24
CA MET A 83 7.70 -6.60 -3.43
C MET A 83 8.45 -7.92 -3.14
N GLU A 84 7.78 -9.04 -3.38
CA GLU A 84 8.28 -10.43 -3.22
C GLU A 84 8.44 -10.97 -1.80
N GLN A 85 7.97 -10.27 -0.76
CA GLN A 85 7.92 -10.83 0.58
C GLN A 85 6.64 -11.64 0.81
N SER A 86 6.79 -12.88 1.27
CA SER A 86 5.65 -13.73 1.68
C SER A 86 5.34 -13.49 3.15
N VAL A 87 4.20 -12.86 3.44
CA VAL A 87 3.70 -12.69 4.81
C VAL A 87 2.69 -13.79 5.11
N TRP A 88 2.91 -14.51 6.22
CA TRP A 88 2.04 -15.60 6.65
C TRP A 88 1.24 -15.12 7.87
N VAL A 89 -0.07 -14.97 7.71
CA VAL A 89 -0.97 -14.57 8.79
C VAL A 89 -1.85 -15.73 9.18
N ILE A 90 -1.75 -16.18 10.43
CA ILE A 90 -2.62 -17.21 11.00
C ILE A 90 -3.61 -16.50 11.93
N SER A 91 -4.89 -16.52 11.56
CA SER A 91 -5.96 -15.89 12.34
C SER A 91 -7.14 -16.84 12.51
N GLN A 92 -7.82 -16.75 13.65
CA GLN A 92 -9.08 -17.46 13.90
C GLN A 92 -10.28 -16.76 13.26
N ARG A 93 -10.16 -15.46 12.96
CA ARG A 93 -11.22 -14.62 12.37
C ARG A 93 -10.69 -13.90 11.15
N TYR A 94 -11.42 -14.01 10.04
CA TYR A 94 -11.03 -13.40 8.77
C TYR A 94 -10.94 -11.87 8.87
N ASN A 95 -11.95 -11.27 9.50
CA ASN A 95 -12.06 -9.82 9.66
C ASN A 95 -11.03 -9.20 10.61
N SER A 96 -10.27 -10.01 11.35
CA SER A 96 -9.16 -9.52 12.18
C SER A 96 -7.90 -9.21 11.37
N VAL A 97 -7.81 -9.69 10.12
CA VAL A 97 -6.73 -9.31 9.19
C VAL A 97 -7.10 -7.97 8.55
N LEU A 98 -6.16 -7.01 8.53
CA LEU A 98 -6.37 -5.68 7.92
C LEU A 98 -6.81 -5.80 6.47
N LYS A 99 -7.81 -5.02 6.07
CA LYS A 99 -8.43 -5.07 4.73
C LYS A 99 -7.38 -4.92 3.62
N ASP A 100 -6.50 -3.94 3.72
CA ASP A 100 -5.45 -3.68 2.72
C ASP A 100 -4.54 -4.91 2.51
N LEU A 101 -4.27 -5.68 3.58
CA LEU A 101 -3.48 -6.90 3.48
C LEU A 101 -4.27 -8.03 2.81
N ARG A 102 -5.59 -8.12 3.05
CA ARG A 102 -6.46 -9.11 2.42
C ARG A 102 -6.58 -8.86 0.91
N GLU A 103 -6.72 -7.60 0.50
CA GLU A 103 -6.80 -7.20 -0.92
C GLU A 103 -5.49 -7.47 -1.69
N GLN A 104 -4.34 -7.43 -1.00
CA GLN A 104 -3.03 -7.72 -1.60
C GLN A 104 -2.63 -9.20 -1.52
N THR A 105 -3.47 -10.05 -0.93
CA THR A 105 -3.17 -11.48 -0.76
C THR A 105 -3.31 -12.20 -2.11
N LYS A 106 -2.30 -13.03 -2.48
CA LYS A 106 -2.30 -13.81 -3.73
C LYS A 106 -2.91 -15.21 -3.60
N TRP A 107 -2.80 -15.78 -2.40
CA TRP A 107 -3.33 -17.09 -2.07
C TRP A 107 -3.75 -17.13 -0.61
N LEU A 108 -4.82 -17.84 -0.32
CA LEU A 108 -5.41 -17.92 1.01
C LEU A 108 -5.69 -19.38 1.35
N CYS A 109 -5.37 -19.79 2.57
CA CYS A 109 -5.61 -21.14 3.07
C CYS A 109 -6.64 -21.10 4.20
N MET A 110 -7.78 -21.76 4.01
CA MET A 110 -8.85 -21.87 4.99
C MET A 110 -8.96 -23.29 5.52
N PHE A 111 -9.08 -23.41 6.83
CA PHE A 111 -9.54 -24.62 7.50
C PHE A 111 -11.02 -24.48 7.85
N TYR A 112 -11.68 -25.59 8.19
CA TYR A 112 -13.01 -25.52 8.76
C TYR A 112 -13.00 -24.66 10.03
N THR A 113 -13.80 -23.60 10.03
CA THR A 113 -14.01 -22.74 11.19
C THR A 113 -15.42 -22.91 11.74
N LYS A 114 -15.55 -22.88 13.07
CA LYS A 114 -16.86 -22.85 13.74
C LYS A 114 -17.54 -21.49 13.60
N ASP A 115 -16.77 -20.44 13.31
CA ASP A 115 -17.29 -19.11 13.08
C ASP A 115 -17.88 -19.01 11.67
N ARG A 116 -19.21 -19.08 11.59
CA ARG A 116 -19.97 -19.06 10.34
C ARG A 116 -19.67 -17.80 9.52
N ASP A 117 -19.58 -16.65 10.20
CA ASP A 117 -19.46 -15.36 9.53
C ASP A 117 -18.08 -15.22 8.88
N SER A 118 -17.01 -15.64 9.57
CA SER A 118 -15.67 -15.62 9.00
C SER A 118 -15.55 -16.46 7.72
N PHE A 119 -16.18 -17.63 7.68
CA PHE A 119 -16.14 -18.49 6.49
C PHE A 119 -16.88 -17.86 5.32
N ASP A 120 -18.13 -17.45 5.55
CA ASP A 120 -19.00 -16.95 4.49
C ASP A 120 -18.51 -15.57 3.97
N ASN A 121 -17.94 -14.73 4.85
CA ASN A 121 -17.33 -13.45 4.47
C ASN A 121 -16.08 -13.65 3.60
N CYS A 122 -15.20 -14.59 3.97
CA CYS A 122 -13.98 -14.86 3.19
C CYS A 122 -14.32 -15.30 1.76
N LEU A 123 -15.29 -16.21 1.59
CA LEU A 123 -15.69 -16.67 0.26
C LEU A 123 -16.37 -15.58 -0.57
N ARG A 124 -17.14 -14.70 0.10
CA ARG A 124 -17.83 -13.59 -0.57
C ARG A 124 -16.89 -12.48 -1.00
N GLU A 125 -15.92 -12.10 -0.15
CA GLU A 125 -14.97 -11.02 -0.43
C GLU A 125 -14.03 -11.36 -1.59
N ASN A 126 -13.60 -12.62 -1.70
CA ASN A 126 -12.66 -13.04 -2.73
C ASN A 126 -13.32 -13.54 -4.03
N ASP A 127 -14.61 -13.90 -3.99
CA ASP A 127 -15.42 -14.36 -5.12
C ASP A 127 -14.78 -15.43 -6.03
N VAL A 128 -13.90 -16.27 -5.49
CA VAL A 128 -13.18 -17.32 -6.24
C VAL A 128 -14.09 -18.52 -6.57
N ILE A 129 -15.04 -18.85 -5.69
CA ILE A 129 -16.00 -19.94 -5.88
C ILE A 129 -17.35 -19.30 -6.23
N PRO A 130 -17.83 -19.38 -7.48
CA PRO A 130 -18.94 -18.53 -7.95
C PRO A 130 -20.30 -18.96 -7.40
N THR A 131 -20.55 -20.27 -7.24
CA THR A 131 -21.89 -20.76 -6.91
C THR A 131 -22.11 -20.98 -5.41
N LEU A 132 -23.32 -20.70 -4.93
CA LEU A 132 -23.69 -20.93 -3.54
C LEU A 132 -23.66 -22.43 -3.20
N GLU A 133 -24.08 -23.30 -4.13
CA GLU A 133 -24.07 -24.75 -3.92
C GLU A 133 -22.63 -25.27 -3.72
N GLU A 134 -21.66 -24.79 -4.50
CA GLU A 134 -20.26 -25.21 -4.32
C GLU A 134 -19.66 -24.70 -3.02
N ARG A 135 -19.97 -23.47 -2.61
CA ARG A 135 -19.54 -22.93 -1.30
C ARG A 135 -20.06 -23.81 -0.16
N GLN A 136 -21.32 -24.24 -0.24
CA GLN A 136 -21.91 -25.16 0.74
C GLN A 136 -21.26 -26.56 0.69
N ARG A 137 -21.07 -27.12 -0.51
CA ARG A 137 -20.38 -28.41 -0.69
C ARG A 137 -19.00 -28.40 -0.04
N ILE A 138 -18.20 -27.37 -0.30
CA ILE A 138 -16.84 -27.21 0.24
C ILE A 138 -16.86 -27.12 1.76
N LYS A 139 -17.81 -26.37 2.34
CA LYS A 139 -17.99 -26.27 3.79
C LYS A 139 -18.25 -27.62 4.45
N GLU A 140 -19.11 -28.44 3.86
CA GLU A 140 -19.38 -29.79 4.35
C GLU A 140 -18.17 -30.72 4.18
N GLU A 141 -17.45 -30.63 3.05
CA GLU A 141 -16.23 -31.40 2.81
C GLU A 141 -15.11 -31.08 3.82
N LEU A 142 -14.97 -29.80 4.21
CA LEU A 142 -14.01 -29.36 5.24
C LEU A 142 -14.43 -29.83 6.64
N LYS A 143 -15.73 -29.94 6.92
CA LYS A 143 -16.27 -30.41 8.21
C LYS A 143 -16.04 -31.91 8.44
N LYS A 144 -16.09 -32.71 7.37
CA LYS A 144 -15.97 -34.18 7.43
C LYS A 144 -14.59 -34.67 7.87
N LYS A 145 -13.52 -33.96 7.50
CA LYS A 145 -12.13 -34.40 7.72
C LYS A 145 -11.30 -33.36 8.45
N LYS A 146 -10.69 -33.76 9.56
CA LYS A 146 -9.80 -32.89 10.34
C LYS A 146 -8.59 -32.49 9.49
N HIS A 147 -8.17 -31.23 9.60
CA HIS A 147 -7.01 -30.64 8.89
C HIS A 147 -7.13 -30.49 7.38
N ARG A 148 -8.26 -30.90 6.78
CA ARG A 148 -8.56 -30.58 5.40
C ARG A 148 -8.62 -29.05 5.23
N LYS A 149 -8.06 -28.57 4.13
CA LYS A 149 -7.89 -27.16 3.84
C LYS A 149 -8.38 -26.81 2.44
N LEU A 150 -8.93 -25.62 2.31
CA LEU A 150 -9.28 -24.99 1.06
C LEU A 150 -8.22 -23.95 0.75
N ILE A 151 -7.56 -24.10 -0.39
CA ILE A 151 -6.65 -23.09 -0.93
C ILE A 151 -7.41 -22.29 -1.99
N LEU A 152 -7.44 -20.98 -1.83
CA LEU A 152 -7.95 -20.04 -2.82
C LEU A 152 -6.76 -19.32 -3.47
N LYS A 153 -6.69 -19.33 -4.79
CA LYS A 153 -5.86 -18.42 -5.58
C LYS A 153 -6.72 -17.21 -5.93
N THR A 154 -6.40 -16.09 -5.33
CA THR A 154 -7.19 -14.84 -5.41
C THR A 154 -6.72 -13.95 -6.57
N ASP A 155 -5.49 -14.15 -7.05
CA ASP A 155 -4.94 -13.46 -8.21
C ASP A 155 -5.37 -14.13 -9.52
N GLN A 156 -5.61 -13.33 -10.57
CA GLN A 156 -6.12 -13.84 -11.84
C GLN A 156 -5.04 -14.65 -12.61
N PRO A 157 -5.39 -15.79 -13.25
CA PRO A 157 -6.68 -16.46 -13.20
C PRO A 157 -6.95 -17.06 -11.81
N THR A 158 -8.14 -16.80 -11.28
CA THR A 158 -8.57 -17.34 -9.97
C THR A 158 -8.78 -18.85 -10.05
N ASP A 159 -8.48 -19.54 -8.96
CA ASP A 159 -8.65 -20.99 -8.88
C ASP A 159 -8.77 -21.43 -7.41
N TYR A 160 -9.25 -22.66 -7.16
CA TYR A 160 -9.34 -23.19 -5.80
C TYR A 160 -9.09 -24.70 -5.74
N TRP A 161 -8.53 -25.15 -4.62
CA TRP A 161 -8.26 -26.58 -4.37
C TRP A 161 -8.65 -26.99 -2.96
N LEU A 162 -9.27 -28.15 -2.85
CA LEU A 162 -9.45 -28.86 -1.59
C LEU A 162 -8.32 -29.86 -1.41
N ILE A 163 -7.53 -29.69 -0.36
CA ILE A 163 -6.36 -30.52 -0.05
C ILE A 163 -6.54 -31.14 1.34
N ASP A 164 -6.11 -32.38 1.47
CA ASP A 164 -6.07 -33.11 2.74
C ASP A 164 -4.95 -32.65 3.69
#